data_AF-B0LNJ7-F1
#
_entry.id   AF-B0LNJ7-F1
#
_cell.length_a   1.000
_cell.length_b   1.000
_cell.length_c   1.000
_cell.angle_alpha   90.00
_cell.angle_beta   90.00
_cell.angle_gamma   90.00
#
_symmetry.space_group_name_H-M   'P 1'
#
loop_
_entity.id
_entity.type
_entity.pdbx_description
1 polymer ?
#
loop_
_entity_poly.entity_id
_entity_poly.type
_entity_poly.pdbx_seq_one_letter_code
_entity_poly.pdbx_strand_id
1 'polypeptide(L)'
;MTRVTRGYIARRRRTKMRLFASTFRGAHSRLTRTIAQQKIRALVSAHRDRGRQKRDFRRLWITRINAVIRENRVCYNYSKFINDLSKRQLLLNRKVLAQIAILNINCLYMISNEIIKKEDWKECPENI
;
A
#
# COMPACT_ATOMS: atom_id res chain seq x y z
N MET A 1 -12.37 56.85 -16.60
CA MET A 1 -12.05 55.51 -16.02
C MET A 1 -10.59 55.49 -15.60
N THR A 2 -10.28 54.94 -14.42
CA THR A 2 -8.91 54.93 -13.87
C THR A 2 -8.17 53.65 -14.26
N ARG A 3 -6.97 53.77 -14.84
CA ARG A 3 -6.15 52.62 -15.25
C ARG A 3 -5.54 51.92 -14.02
N VAL A 4 -5.91 50.66 -13.78
CA VAL A 4 -5.31 49.82 -12.73
C VAL A 4 -4.22 48.93 -13.31
N THR A 5 -3.01 49.00 -12.76
CA THR A 5 -1.89 48.14 -13.20
C THR A 5 -1.88 46.80 -12.46
N ARG A 6 -1.29 45.76 -13.05
CA ARG A 6 -1.28 44.40 -12.46
C ARG A 6 -0.41 44.23 -11.20
N GLY A 7 0.49 45.17 -10.94
CA GLY A 7 1.43 45.16 -9.80
C GLY A 7 2.19 43.83 -9.59
N TYR A 8 2.38 43.46 -8.31
CA TYR A 8 3.17 42.30 -7.87
C TYR A 8 2.40 40.98 -7.89
N ILE A 9 1.09 40.99 -8.12
CA ILE A 9 0.21 39.81 -8.02
C ILE A 9 0.70 38.69 -8.96
N ALA A 10 1.08 39.04 -10.18
CA ALA A 10 1.63 38.09 -11.16
C ALA A 10 3.00 37.51 -10.74
N ARG A 11 3.84 38.29 -10.03
CA ARG A 11 5.13 37.82 -9.50
C ARG A 11 4.91 36.86 -8.33
N ARG A 12 3.98 37.17 -7.42
CA ARG A 12 3.64 36.31 -6.28
C ARG A 12 3.18 34.92 -6.74
N ARG A 13 2.28 34.85 -7.73
CA ARG A 13 1.83 33.57 -8.32
C ARG A 13 2.98 32.77 -8.93
N ARG A 14 3.86 33.41 -9.71
CA ARG A 14 5.02 32.75 -10.33
C ARG A 14 6.01 32.23 -9.29
N THR A 15 6.24 32.98 -8.21
CA THR A 15 7.14 32.58 -7.11
C THR A 15 6.60 31.35 -6.39
N LYS A 16 5.29 31.32 -6.05
CA LYS A 16 4.63 30.13 -5.48
C LYS A 16 4.74 28.90 -6.37
N MET A 17 4.58 29.07 -7.69
CA MET A 17 4.72 27.97 -8.65
C MET A 17 6.17 27.47 -8.77
N ARG A 18 7.14 28.38 -8.76
CA ARG A 18 8.57 28.01 -8.81
C ARG A 18 9.01 27.27 -7.55
N LEU A 19 8.52 27.66 -6.38
CA LEU A 19 8.78 26.95 -5.11
C LEU A 19 8.35 25.48 -5.18
N PHE A 20 7.20 25.19 -5.81
CA PHE A 20 6.74 23.82 -6.01
C PHE A 20 7.65 23.01 -6.96
N ALA A 21 8.28 23.67 -7.93
CA ALA A 21 9.06 23.04 -9.00
C ALA A 21 10.58 23.13 -8.80
N SER A 22 11.06 23.43 -7.59
CA SER A 22 12.48 23.67 -7.29
C SER A 22 13.37 22.50 -7.71
N THR A 23 12.95 21.27 -7.42
CA THR A 23 13.71 20.03 -7.71
C THR A 23 13.46 19.49 -9.12
N PHE A 24 12.69 20.18 -9.97
CA PHE A 24 12.42 19.69 -11.31
C PHE A 24 13.63 19.87 -12.23
N ARG A 25 13.88 18.87 -13.09
CA ARG A 25 15.05 18.85 -13.96
C ARG A 25 14.89 19.82 -15.16
N GLY A 26 15.96 20.53 -15.50
CA GLY A 26 16.05 21.33 -16.72
C GLY A 26 15.04 22.48 -16.80
N ALA A 27 14.36 22.59 -17.93
CA ALA A 27 13.40 23.68 -18.20
C ALA A 27 12.17 23.66 -17.26
N HIS A 28 11.87 22.51 -16.65
CA HIS A 28 10.71 22.34 -15.76
C HIS A 28 10.83 23.08 -14.43
N SER A 29 12.02 23.53 -14.01
CA SER A 29 12.23 24.38 -12.82
C SER A 29 12.42 25.86 -13.15
N ARG A 30 12.67 26.19 -14.43
CA ARG A 30 13.04 27.56 -14.87
C ARG A 30 11.89 28.29 -15.55
N LEU A 31 11.29 27.69 -16.58
CA LEU A 31 10.30 28.34 -17.46
C LEU A 31 8.90 28.28 -16.86
N THR A 32 8.24 29.43 -16.69
CA THR A 32 6.95 29.52 -15.97
C THR A 32 5.80 28.79 -16.66
N ARG A 33 5.80 28.75 -18.00
CA ARG A 33 4.81 28.02 -18.79
C ARG A 33 4.96 26.51 -18.59
N THR A 34 6.19 26.02 -18.70
CA THR A 34 6.54 24.61 -18.49
C THR A 34 6.27 24.16 -17.05
N ILE A 35 6.61 24.99 -16.06
CA ILE A 35 6.29 24.76 -14.64
C ILE A 35 4.78 24.57 -14.45
N ALA A 36 3.95 25.38 -15.10
CA ALA A 36 2.50 25.29 -14.98
C ALA A 36 1.97 23.92 -15.42
N GLN A 37 2.41 23.47 -16.59
CA GLN A 37 2.03 22.16 -17.14
C GLN A 37 2.53 21.03 -16.24
N GLN A 38 3.79 21.10 -15.80
CA GLN A 38 4.37 20.04 -14.99
C GLN A 38 3.75 19.96 -13.59
N LYS A 39 3.39 21.10 -13.01
CA LYS A 39 2.66 21.14 -11.74
C LYS A 39 1.33 20.40 -11.84
N ILE A 40 0.56 20.63 -12.91
CA ILE A 40 -0.73 19.95 -13.11
C ILE A 40 -0.50 18.43 -13.24
N ARG A 41 0.45 18.01 -14.07
CA ARG A 41 0.80 16.58 -14.23
C ARG A 41 1.22 15.92 -12.92
N ALA A 42 2.08 16.58 -12.14
CA ALA A 42 2.54 16.08 -10.84
C ALA A 42 1.38 15.90 -9.86
N LEU A 43 0.44 16.85 -9.79
CA LEU A 43 -0.72 16.77 -8.91
C LEU A 43 -1.69 15.66 -9.33
N VAL A 44 -1.91 15.47 -10.63
CA VAL A 44 -2.74 14.38 -11.16
C VAL A 44 -2.13 13.01 -10.83
N SER A 45 -0.83 12.83 -11.08
CA SER A 45 -0.13 11.60 -10.71
C SER A 45 -0.18 11.35 -9.21
N ALA A 46 0.10 12.37 -8.38
CA ALA A 46 0.04 12.24 -6.92
C ALA A 46 -1.36 11.81 -6.43
N HIS A 47 -2.43 12.38 -7.00
CA HIS A 47 -3.80 11.99 -6.66
C HIS A 47 -4.08 10.53 -7.03
N ARG A 48 -3.74 10.13 -8.25
CA ARG A 48 -3.90 8.75 -8.74
C ARG A 48 -3.10 7.76 -7.90
N ASP A 49 -1.86 8.10 -7.58
CA ASP A 49 -0.90 7.18 -6.95
C ASP A 49 -1.20 6.97 -5.47
N ARG A 50 -1.83 7.93 -4.77
CA ARG A 50 -2.39 7.69 -3.42
C ARG A 50 -3.40 6.53 -3.39
N GLY A 51 -4.18 6.37 -4.46
CA GLY A 51 -5.09 5.23 -4.61
C GLY A 51 -4.35 3.92 -4.93
N ARG A 52 -3.36 3.99 -5.83
CA ARG A 52 -2.55 2.83 -6.23
C ARG A 52 -1.69 2.28 -5.09
N GLN A 53 -1.12 3.15 -4.26
CA GLN A 53 -0.29 2.78 -3.11
C GLN A 53 -0.98 1.77 -2.19
N LYS A 54 -2.31 1.89 -1.99
CA LYS A 54 -3.09 0.94 -1.19
C LYS A 54 -3.10 -0.47 -1.81
N ARG A 55 -3.15 -0.56 -3.14
CA ARG A 55 -3.11 -1.82 -3.90
C ARG A 55 -1.70 -2.41 -3.89
N ASP A 56 -0.68 -1.56 -4.08
CA ASP A 56 0.72 -1.97 -4.13
C ASP A 56 1.18 -2.53 -2.78
N PHE A 57 0.82 -1.89 -1.66
CA PHE A 57 1.11 -2.43 -0.33
C PHE A 57 0.39 -3.74 -0.06
N ARG A 58 -0.89 -3.84 -0.46
CA ARG A 58 -1.63 -5.11 -0.31
C ARG A 58 -0.96 -6.23 -1.12
N ARG A 59 -0.52 -5.95 -2.35
CA ARG A 59 0.21 -6.90 -3.20
C ARG A 59 1.50 -7.35 -2.50
N LEU A 60 2.28 -6.40 -1.99
CA LEU A 60 3.52 -6.68 -1.27
C LEU A 60 3.31 -7.57 -0.04
N TRP A 61 2.28 -7.30 0.77
CA TRP A 61 1.96 -8.11 1.96
C TRP A 61 1.58 -9.54 1.58
N ILE A 62 0.79 -9.72 0.51
CA ILE A 62 0.42 -11.06 0.02
C ILE A 62 1.67 -11.82 -0.44
N THR A 63 2.55 -11.18 -1.21
CA THR A 63 3.80 -11.80 -1.68
C THR A 63 4.68 -12.23 -0.52
N ARG A 64 4.84 -11.37 0.51
CA ARG A 64 5.62 -11.69 1.71
C ARG A 64 5.07 -12.89 2.48
N ILE A 65 3.76 -12.89 2.74
CA ILE A 65 3.10 -14.01 3.44
C ILE A 65 3.24 -15.31 2.64
N ASN A 66 3.04 -15.25 1.32
CA ASN A 66 3.15 -16.42 0.45
C ASN A 66 4.56 -17.02 0.44
N ALA A 67 5.61 -16.19 0.51
CA ALA A 67 6.98 -16.69 0.60
C ALA A 67 7.22 -17.49 1.90
N VAL A 68 6.86 -16.93 3.05
CA VAL A 68 7.08 -17.58 4.35
C VAL A 68 6.23 -18.84 4.52
N ILE A 69 5.00 -18.85 4.03
CA ILE A 69 4.14 -20.04 4.04
C ILE A 69 4.77 -21.19 3.24
N ARG A 70 5.39 -20.88 2.10
CA ARG A 70 6.07 -21.88 1.27
C ARG A 70 7.33 -22.43 1.93
N GLU A 71 8.10 -21.59 2.62
CA GLU A 71 9.31 -22.02 3.33
C GLU A 71 8.98 -22.91 4.53
N ASN A 72 8.03 -22.52 5.37
CA ASN A 72 7.75 -23.23 6.62
C ASN A 72 6.93 -24.53 6.44
N ARG A 73 6.49 -24.88 5.23
CA ARG A 73 5.65 -26.07 4.91
C ARG A 73 4.37 -26.26 5.74
N VAL A 74 3.99 -25.32 6.61
CA VAL A 74 2.88 -25.48 7.57
C VAL A 74 1.50 -25.39 6.93
N CYS A 75 1.38 -24.68 5.81
CA CYS A 75 0.14 -24.58 5.03
C CYS A 75 0.49 -24.67 3.54
N TYR A 76 -0.16 -25.56 2.79
CA TYR A 76 0.20 -25.80 1.37
C TYR A 76 0.07 -24.58 0.46
N ASN A 77 -0.77 -23.58 0.81
CA ASN A 77 -1.00 -22.42 -0.04
C ASN A 77 -1.56 -21.21 0.73
N TYR A 78 -1.24 -19.99 0.29
CA TYR A 78 -1.75 -18.74 0.88
C TYR A 78 -3.29 -18.67 0.90
N SER A 79 -3.96 -19.12 -0.17
CA SER A 79 -5.43 -19.08 -0.26
C SER A 79 -6.10 -19.95 0.79
N LYS A 80 -5.55 -21.14 1.09
CA LYS A 80 -6.05 -22.04 2.13
C LYS A 80 -5.88 -21.37 3.50
N PHE A 81 -4.67 -20.92 3.82
CA PHE A 81 -4.36 -20.24 5.08
C PHE A 81 -5.30 -19.07 5.40
N ILE A 82 -5.59 -18.20 4.42
CA ILE A 82 -6.53 -17.08 4.60
C ILE A 82 -7.97 -17.55 4.78
N ASN A 83 -8.38 -18.60 4.07
CA ASN A 83 -9.70 -19.20 4.23
C ASN A 83 -9.86 -19.76 5.64
N ASP A 84 -8.85 -20.47 6.14
CA ASP A 84 -8.89 -21.10 7.46
C ASP A 84 -8.86 -20.07 8.60
N LEU A 85 -8.11 -18.98 8.42
CA LEU A 85 -8.19 -17.80 9.32
C LEU A 85 -9.60 -17.19 9.35
N SER A 86 -10.27 -17.13 8.19
CA SER A 86 -11.61 -16.54 8.08
C SER A 86 -12.68 -17.47 8.69
N LYS A 87 -12.60 -18.79 8.45
CA LYS A 87 -13.45 -19.80 9.11
C LYS A 87 -13.34 -19.73 10.63
N ARG A 88 -12.15 -19.40 11.14
CA ARG A 88 -11.85 -19.25 12.57
C ARG A 88 -12.16 -17.87 13.14
N GLN A 89 -12.76 -16.98 12.34
CA GLN A 89 -13.13 -15.61 12.73
C GLN A 89 -11.95 -14.77 13.24
N LEU A 90 -10.72 -15.08 12.81
CA LEU A 90 -9.53 -14.29 13.17
C LEU A 90 -9.46 -13.05 12.28
N LEU A 91 -9.77 -11.88 12.85
CA LEU A 91 -9.79 -10.59 12.16
C LEU A 91 -8.40 -9.97 11.94
N LEU A 92 -7.43 -10.78 11.51
CA LEU A 92 -6.06 -10.32 11.28
C LEU A 92 -5.89 -9.69 9.90
N ASN A 93 -5.42 -8.44 9.89
CA ASN A 93 -5.11 -7.71 8.67
C ASN A 93 -3.81 -8.22 8.02
N ARG A 94 -3.79 -8.32 6.69
CA ARG A 94 -2.61 -8.74 5.92
C ARG A 94 -1.34 -7.93 6.19
N LYS A 95 -1.49 -6.65 6.56
CA LYS A 95 -0.38 -5.82 7.03
C LYS A 95 0.31 -6.43 8.26
N VAL A 96 -0.49 -6.81 9.25
CA VAL A 96 -0.01 -7.37 10.52
C VAL A 96 0.59 -8.74 10.29
N LEU A 97 -0.08 -9.62 9.51
CA LEU A 97 0.48 -10.92 9.16
C LEU A 97 1.81 -10.82 8.43
N ALA A 98 1.93 -9.93 7.44
CA ALA A 98 3.18 -9.74 6.71
C ALA A 98 4.29 -9.21 7.61
N GLN A 99 3.95 -8.40 8.63
CA GLN A 99 4.93 -7.89 9.59
C GLN A 99 5.37 -8.99 10.57
N ILE A 100 4.44 -9.79 11.08
CA ILE A 100 4.74 -10.95 11.94
C ILE A 100 5.63 -11.93 11.19
N ALA A 101 5.30 -12.23 9.93
CA ALA A 101 6.07 -13.13 9.08
C ALA A 101 7.55 -12.71 8.92
N ILE A 102 7.84 -11.40 8.96
CA ILE A 102 9.22 -10.88 8.87
C ILE A 102 9.90 -10.84 10.24
N LEU A 103 9.20 -10.32 11.26
CA LEU A 103 9.81 -10.05 12.57
C LEU A 103 9.94 -11.31 13.44
N ASN A 104 9.01 -12.24 13.34
CA ASN A 104 8.97 -13.43 14.17
C ASN A 104 8.35 -14.61 13.41
N ILE A 105 9.21 -15.42 12.81
CA ILE A 105 8.83 -16.60 12.03
C ILE A 105 8.13 -17.63 12.91
N ASN A 106 8.57 -17.79 14.17
CA ASN A 106 8.00 -18.75 15.12
C ASN A 106 6.54 -18.44 15.46
N CYS A 107 6.18 -17.16 15.55
CA CYS A 107 4.81 -16.74 15.82
C CYS A 107 3.85 -17.19 14.70
N LEU A 108 4.28 -17.07 13.44
CA LEU A 108 3.48 -17.55 12.32
C LEU A 108 3.27 -19.08 12.39
N TYR A 109 4.33 -19.81 12.78
CA TYR A 109 4.27 -21.26 12.97
C TYR A 109 3.27 -21.67 14.07
N MET A 110 3.27 -20.96 15.21
CA MET A 110 2.29 -21.19 16.28
C MET A 110 0.86 -20.94 15.81
N ILE A 111 0.62 -19.85 15.09
CA ILE A 111 -0.70 -19.54 14.53
C ILE A 111 -1.16 -20.66 13.60
N SER A 112 -0.28 -21.15 12.71
CA SER A 112 -0.63 -22.26 11.82
C SER A 112 -0.87 -23.58 12.56
N ASN A 113 -0.11 -23.91 13.60
CA ASN A 113 -0.34 -25.13 14.39
C ASN A 113 -1.71 -25.08 15.09
N GLU A 114 -2.09 -23.91 15.60
CA GLU A 114 -3.40 -23.74 16.22
C GLU A 114 -4.52 -23.79 15.18
N ILE A 115 -4.22 -23.43 13.93
CA ILE A 115 -5.09 -23.64 12.77
C ILE A 115 -5.19 -25.11 12.37
N ILE A 116 -4.15 -25.92 12.50
CA ILE A 116 -4.22 -27.36 12.17
C ILE A 116 -4.96 -28.10 13.27
N LYS A 117 -4.53 -27.94 14.52
CA LYS A 117 -5.04 -28.70 15.67
C LYS A 117 -6.54 -28.68 15.82
N LYS A 118 -7.24 -27.59 15.45
CA LYS A 118 -8.70 -27.43 15.61
C LYS A 118 -9.50 -27.93 14.40
N GLU A 119 -8.85 -28.18 13.27
CA GLU A 119 -9.48 -28.70 12.05
C GLU A 119 -9.74 -30.20 12.22
N ASP A 120 -8.82 -30.90 12.87
CA ASP A 120 -8.94 -32.33 13.26
C ASP A 120 -10.15 -32.61 14.19
N TRP A 121 -10.63 -31.64 14.97
CA TRP A 121 -11.81 -31.81 15.85
C TRP A 121 -13.14 -31.77 15.08
N LYS A 122 -13.14 -31.27 13.84
CA LYS A 122 -14.34 -31.14 13.01
C LYS A 122 -14.59 -32.35 12.11
N GLU A 123 -13.62 -33.25 11.98
CA GLU A 123 -13.70 -34.49 11.19
C GLU A 123 -14.19 -35.70 12.00
N CYS A 124 -14.86 -35.53 13.14
CA CYS A 124 -15.77 -36.57 13.62
C CYS A 124 -17.07 -36.46 12.81
N PRO A 125 -17.32 -37.30 11.80
CA PRO A 125 -18.67 -37.41 11.27
C PRO A 125 -19.55 -37.81 12.43
N GLU A 126 -20.56 -37.00 12.73
CA GLU A 126 -21.74 -37.47 13.43
C GLU A 126 -22.37 -38.54 12.53
N ASN A 127 -21.90 -39.77 12.69
CA ASN A 127 -22.53 -40.96 12.14
C ASN A 127 -23.83 -41.16 12.92
N ILE A 128 -24.94 -40.70 12.34
CA ILE A 128 -26.27 -41.26 12.51
C ILE A 128 -26.85 -41.48 11.11
#